data_AF-Q0USI1-F1
#
_entry.id   AF-Q0USI1-F1
#
_cell.length_a   1.000
_cell.length_b   1.000
_cell.length_c   1.000
_cell.angle_alpha   90.00
_cell.angle_beta   90.00
_cell.angle_gamma   90.00
#
_symmetry.space_group_name_H-M   'P 1'
#
loop_
_entity.id
_entity.type
_entity.pdbx_description
1 polymer ?
#
loop_
_entity_poly.entity_id
_entity_poly.type
_entity_poly.pdbx_seq_one_letter_code
_entity_poly.pdbx_strand_id
1 'polypeptide(L)'
;MARTPVRSRRISSSEWNIAKPFIEQLYITNKLTLKLLATEMEEKHDFIATEAQYRAQFDRWGPGWKKHKKSVDQEPVEIALLRHKFVGRDIDMYRWGKLVPEEQVAQIRDRSRVPHHKLHNENYVPDLPKGVAIYPRRRDFTEELTFRVPFLDLERSVYDLIVKCRDLATQSTTERVEIRDLFRGYRGLPLQRISDRPLPEYLESRISALNSILPCLYDPKRSTGESILNTLNGAYISNVHRGILCALGNNLAGLQGLSSEQLHSLLGVLSSLDVLRVFASIPGHLRHPMIQQLLRISVEVGNVSLVKAILSKGQALQIDINEQFCTINGRAYTLLERASILRQFDMIITMLDYGANREIFGTSILAYVASQEGLYNARFSEVPEITDLIPGPSACF
;
A
#
# COMPACT_ATOMS: atom_id res chain seq x y z
N MET A 1 -29.45 45.43 20.04
CA MET A 1 -30.40 45.23 18.94
C MET A 1 -31.04 43.86 19.09
N ALA A 2 -32.35 43.80 19.37
CA ALA A 2 -33.07 42.54 19.50
C ALA A 2 -33.29 41.94 18.10
N ARG A 3 -32.73 40.75 17.83
CA ARG A 3 -33.01 40.01 16.59
C ARG A 3 -34.47 39.58 16.63
N THR A 4 -35.26 40.10 15.70
CA THR A 4 -36.66 39.68 15.49
C THR A 4 -36.68 38.16 15.27
N PRO A 5 -37.57 37.41 15.95
CA PRO A 5 -37.63 35.95 15.82
C PRO A 5 -38.01 35.60 14.38
N VAL A 6 -37.05 35.05 13.63
CA VAL A 6 -37.26 34.58 12.27
C VAL A 6 -38.18 33.36 12.34
N ARG A 7 -39.38 33.45 11.75
CA ARG A 7 -40.25 32.28 11.59
C ARG A 7 -39.53 31.27 10.71
N SER A 8 -39.28 30.08 11.25
CA SER A 8 -38.59 29.03 10.50
C SER A 8 -39.46 28.58 9.30
N ARG A 9 -38.87 28.62 8.11
CA ARG A 9 -39.49 28.10 6.89
C ARG A 9 -39.73 26.60 7.06
N ARG A 10 -40.84 26.10 6.51
CA ARG A 10 -41.11 24.66 6.42
C ARG A 10 -40.26 24.08 5.28
N ILE A 11 -39.32 23.21 5.63
CA ILE A 11 -38.42 22.54 4.69
C ILE A 11 -39.12 21.32 4.11
N SER A 12 -39.06 21.16 2.80
CA SER A 12 -39.68 20.05 2.07
C SER A 12 -38.87 18.75 2.22
N SER A 13 -39.52 17.59 2.01
CA SER A 13 -38.85 16.30 2.10
C SER A 13 -37.76 16.11 1.04
N SER A 14 -37.90 16.72 -0.14
CA SER A 14 -36.89 16.69 -1.20
C SER A 14 -35.63 17.47 -0.82
N GLU A 15 -35.78 18.69 -0.28
CA GLU A 15 -34.65 19.49 0.24
C GLU A 15 -33.87 18.71 1.33
N TRP A 16 -34.58 18.05 2.25
CA TRP A 16 -33.95 17.18 3.25
C TRP A 16 -33.17 16.02 2.64
N ASN A 17 -33.69 15.39 1.59
CA ASN A 17 -33.02 14.26 0.94
C ASN A 17 -31.75 14.69 0.19
N ILE A 18 -31.75 15.88 -0.42
CA ILE A 18 -30.57 16.48 -1.07
C ILE A 18 -29.50 16.80 -0.01
N ALA A 19 -29.90 17.35 1.14
CA ALA A 19 -28.99 17.71 2.23
C ALA A 19 -28.48 16.50 3.04
N LYS A 20 -29.20 15.37 3.00
CA LYS A 20 -28.95 14.18 3.83
C LYS A 20 -27.49 13.70 3.86
N PRO A 21 -26.77 13.50 2.73
CA PRO A 21 -25.39 13.00 2.77
C PRO A 21 -24.44 13.96 3.51
N PHE A 22 -24.62 15.28 3.35
CA PHE A 22 -23.80 16.29 4.05
C PHE A 22 -24.07 16.28 5.55
N ILE A 23 -25.35 16.22 5.93
CA ILE A 23 -25.76 16.14 7.33
C ILE A 23 -25.22 14.84 7.96
N GLU A 24 -25.26 13.71 7.24
CA GLU A 24 -24.72 12.44 7.73
C GLU A 24 -23.21 12.54 7.98
N GLN A 25 -22.46 13.09 7.03
CA GLN A 25 -21.02 13.31 7.17
C GLN A 25 -20.71 14.23 8.36
N LEU A 26 -21.38 15.38 8.47
CA LEU A 26 -21.12 16.36 9.52
C LEU A 26 -21.54 15.85 10.91
N TYR A 27 -22.71 15.22 11.01
CA TYR A 27 -23.28 14.80 12.28
C TYR A 27 -22.74 13.46 12.79
N ILE A 28 -22.66 12.45 11.92
CA ILE A 28 -22.25 11.08 12.27
C ILE A 28 -20.73 10.95 12.20
N THR A 29 -20.13 11.34 11.08
CA THR A 29 -18.69 11.16 10.84
C THR A 29 -17.86 12.19 11.60
N ASN A 30 -18.20 13.49 11.49
CA ASN A 30 -17.46 14.57 12.15
C ASN A 30 -17.94 14.84 13.59
N LYS A 31 -18.97 14.12 14.06
CA LYS A 31 -19.46 14.15 15.45
C LYS A 31 -19.93 15.53 15.94
N LEU A 32 -20.32 16.44 15.04
CA LEU A 32 -20.76 17.78 15.43
C LEU A 32 -21.98 17.76 16.35
N THR A 33 -22.12 18.79 17.18
CA THR A 33 -23.35 19.04 17.94
C THR A 33 -24.43 19.57 17.01
N LEU A 34 -25.71 19.41 17.35
CA LEU A 34 -26.82 19.91 16.49
C LEU A 34 -26.71 21.42 16.23
N LYS A 35 -26.23 22.18 17.22
CA LYS A 35 -26.01 23.62 17.10
C LYS A 35 -24.95 23.94 16.04
N LEU A 36 -23.79 23.27 16.12
CA LEU A 36 -22.69 23.47 15.16
C LEU A 36 -23.06 22.95 13.76
N LEU A 37 -23.76 21.82 13.68
CA LEU A 37 -24.29 21.29 12.43
C LEU A 37 -25.22 22.31 11.75
N ALA A 38 -26.14 22.91 12.50
CA ALA A 38 -27.06 23.90 11.96
C ALA A 38 -26.31 25.12 11.41
N THR A 39 -25.32 25.63 12.15
CA THR A 39 -24.46 26.73 11.69
C THR A 39 -23.67 26.36 10.43
N GLU A 40 -23.05 25.18 10.39
CA GLU A 40 -22.24 24.78 9.23
C GLU A 40 -23.08 24.49 7.98
N MET A 41 -24.28 23.94 8.15
CA MET A 41 -25.24 23.74 7.05
C MET A 41 -25.81 25.07 6.53
N GLU A 42 -26.03 26.05 7.41
CA GLU A 42 -26.43 27.40 7.02
C GLU A 42 -25.30 28.10 6.24
N GLU A 43 -24.06 28.06 6.73
CA GLU A 43 -22.93 28.78 6.13
C GLU A 43 -22.42 28.17 4.82
N LYS A 44 -22.35 26.83 4.72
CA LYS A 44 -21.70 26.15 3.57
C LYS A 44 -22.68 25.62 2.53
N HIS A 45 -23.93 25.40 2.92
CA HIS A 45 -24.91 24.71 2.10
C HIS A 45 -26.22 25.50 1.95
N ASP A 46 -26.28 26.74 2.45
CA ASP A 46 -27.47 27.61 2.46
C ASP A 46 -28.73 26.91 3.01
N PHE A 47 -28.52 25.93 3.90
CA PHE A 47 -29.57 25.07 4.43
C PHE A 47 -29.97 25.52 5.84
N ILE A 48 -30.94 26.42 5.91
CA ILE A 48 -31.39 27.05 7.15
C ILE A 48 -32.44 26.17 7.84
N ALA A 49 -32.04 25.48 8.91
CA ALA A 49 -32.91 24.63 9.72
C ALA A 49 -32.65 24.80 11.22
N THR A 50 -33.70 24.77 12.05
CA THR A 50 -33.56 24.84 13.51
C THR A 50 -33.18 23.49 14.11
N GLU A 51 -32.56 23.48 15.30
CA GLU A 51 -32.22 22.24 16.00
C GLU A 51 -33.43 21.31 16.21
N ALA A 52 -34.61 21.89 16.48
CA ALA A 52 -35.84 21.12 16.66
C ALA A 52 -36.26 20.42 15.36
N GLN A 53 -36.09 21.07 14.20
CA GLN A 53 -36.36 20.47 12.90
C GLN A 53 -35.40 19.32 12.61
N TYR A 54 -34.11 19.48 12.89
CA TYR A 54 -33.13 18.38 12.77
C TYR A 54 -33.51 17.19 13.65
N ARG A 55 -33.85 17.41 14.93
CA ARG A 55 -34.26 16.30 15.82
C ARG A 55 -35.47 15.53 15.28
N ALA A 56 -36.52 16.26 14.89
CA ALA A 56 -37.72 15.65 14.31
C ALA A 56 -37.40 14.89 13.01
N GLN A 57 -36.51 15.43 12.18
CA GLN A 57 -36.10 14.77 10.95
C GLN A 57 -35.23 13.53 11.21
N PHE A 58 -34.35 13.57 12.20
CA PHE A 58 -33.53 12.42 12.61
C PHE A 58 -34.40 11.29 13.16
N ASP A 59 -35.44 11.62 13.93
CA ASP A 59 -36.42 10.63 14.37
C ASP A 59 -37.18 10.01 13.19
N ARG A 60 -37.51 10.80 12.15
CA ARG A 60 -38.17 10.31 10.92
C ARG A 60 -37.27 9.43 10.05
N TRP A 61 -36.00 9.81 9.86
CA TRP A 61 -35.04 8.97 9.14
C TRP A 61 -34.69 7.70 9.91
N GLY A 62 -35.00 7.66 11.20
CA GLY A 62 -35.04 6.46 11.98
C GLY A 62 -33.78 6.24 12.82
N PRO A 63 -33.58 5.01 13.29
CA PRO A 63 -32.69 4.74 14.42
C PRO A 63 -31.21 5.04 14.18
N GLY A 64 -30.74 5.03 12.93
CA GLY A 64 -29.34 5.31 12.57
C GLY A 64 -28.87 6.73 12.91
N TRP A 65 -29.81 7.66 13.12
CA TRP A 65 -29.50 9.07 13.38
C TRP A 65 -29.44 9.44 14.87
N LYS A 66 -29.61 8.48 15.78
CA LYS A 66 -29.49 8.72 17.22
C LYS A 66 -28.03 8.57 17.67
N LYS A 67 -27.40 9.69 18.06
CA LYS A 67 -25.98 9.79 18.48
C LYS A 67 -25.60 8.83 19.63
N HIS A 68 -26.59 8.38 20.41
CA HIS A 68 -26.44 7.54 21.61
C HIS A 68 -27.29 6.28 21.58
N LYS A 69 -27.54 5.68 20.41
CA LYS A 69 -27.96 4.27 20.44
C LYS A 69 -26.79 3.45 21.00
N LYS A 70 -27.08 2.62 22.02
CA LYS A 70 -26.44 1.31 22.13
C LYS A 70 -26.81 0.62 20.83
N SER A 71 -26.00 0.76 19.79
CA SER A 71 -26.38 0.12 18.53
C SER A 71 -26.35 -1.38 18.80
N VAL A 72 -27.33 -2.10 18.29
CA VAL A 72 -27.28 -3.57 18.28
C VAL A 72 -25.94 -4.03 17.69
N ASP A 73 -25.36 -3.19 16.83
CA ASP A 73 -24.07 -3.37 16.19
C ASP A 73 -22.85 -3.02 17.08
N GLN A 74 -23.02 -2.41 18.27
CA GLN A 74 -21.90 -2.14 19.18
C GLN A 74 -21.49 -3.38 19.95
N GLU A 75 -22.42 -4.27 20.28
CA GLU A 75 -22.12 -5.48 21.04
C GLU A 75 -21.10 -6.39 20.31
N PRO A 76 -21.21 -6.68 19.00
CA PRO A 76 -20.18 -7.40 18.24
C PRO A 76 -18.78 -6.76 18.35
N VAL A 77 -18.72 -5.43 18.25
CA VAL A 77 -17.47 -4.66 18.36
C VAL A 77 -16.89 -4.79 19.76
N GLU A 78 -17.71 -4.61 20.80
CA GLU A 78 -17.30 -4.76 22.20
C GLU A 78 -16.79 -6.17 22.50
N ILE A 79 -17.49 -7.23 22.04
CA ILE A 79 -17.06 -8.62 22.18
C ILE A 79 -15.69 -8.83 21.54
N ALA A 80 -15.49 -8.34 20.30
CA ALA A 80 -14.21 -8.44 19.61
C ALA A 80 -13.09 -7.72 20.37
N LEU A 81 -13.31 -6.47 20.79
CA LEU A 81 -12.32 -5.66 21.52
C LEU A 81 -11.92 -6.31 22.86
N LEU A 82 -12.88 -6.86 23.60
CA LEU A 82 -12.65 -7.52 24.89
C LEU A 82 -11.92 -8.85 24.75
N ARG A 83 -12.22 -9.65 23.72
CA ARG A 83 -11.50 -10.90 23.45
C ARG A 83 -10.03 -10.69 23.16
N HIS A 84 -9.71 -9.72 22.31
CA HIS A 84 -8.31 -9.39 22.03
C HIS A 84 -7.56 -8.93 23.29
N LYS A 85 -8.22 -8.19 24.19
CA LYS A 85 -7.66 -7.81 25.50
C LYS A 85 -7.39 -9.04 26.37
N PHE A 86 -8.32 -10.00 26.39
CA PHE A 86 -8.15 -11.25 27.15
C PHE A 86 -6.97 -12.09 26.67
N VAL A 87 -6.69 -12.08 25.35
CA VAL A 87 -5.52 -12.74 24.75
C VAL A 87 -4.22 -11.92 24.92
N GLY A 88 -4.30 -10.69 25.45
CA GLY A 88 -3.14 -9.81 25.61
C GLY A 88 -2.60 -9.28 24.29
N ARG A 89 -3.46 -9.13 23.27
CA ARG A 89 -3.07 -8.54 21.97
C ARG A 89 -3.51 -7.09 21.89
N ASP A 90 -2.58 -6.22 21.56
CA ASP A 90 -2.88 -4.86 21.13
C ASP A 90 -3.63 -4.88 19.80
N ILE A 91 -4.53 -3.93 19.62
CA ILE A 91 -5.43 -3.89 18.47
C ILE A 91 -5.58 -2.47 17.96
N ASP A 92 -5.70 -2.37 16.64
CA ASP A 92 -6.10 -1.17 15.95
C ASP A 92 -7.54 -1.35 15.46
N MET A 93 -8.40 -0.42 15.86
CA MET A 93 -9.78 -0.37 15.41
C MET A 93 -9.92 0.71 14.34
N TYR A 94 -10.53 0.34 13.22
CA TYR A 94 -10.82 1.24 12.12
C TYR A 94 -12.32 1.40 12.00
N ARG A 95 -12.76 2.63 11.74
CA ARG A 95 -14.14 2.96 11.41
C ARG A 95 -14.15 3.76 10.11
N TRP A 96 -14.78 3.20 9.09
CA TRP A 96 -14.80 3.69 7.71
C TRP A 96 -13.39 3.96 7.17
N GLY A 97 -12.48 2.99 7.38
CA GLY A 97 -11.08 3.08 6.94
C GLY A 97 -10.20 4.03 7.77
N LYS A 98 -10.74 4.77 8.73
CA LYS A 98 -9.97 5.67 9.60
C LYS A 98 -9.62 4.99 10.91
N LEU A 99 -8.36 5.11 11.33
CA LEU A 99 -7.90 4.63 12.63
C LEU A 99 -8.63 5.39 13.75
N VAL A 100 -9.25 4.64 14.66
CA VAL A 100 -9.93 5.19 15.82
C VAL A 100 -8.89 5.43 16.93
N PRO A 101 -8.84 6.63 17.52
CA PRO A 101 -7.90 6.93 18.60
C PRO A 101 -8.01 5.95 19.76
N GLU A 102 -6.88 5.58 20.35
CA GLU A 102 -6.79 4.57 21.40
C GLU A 102 -7.65 4.92 22.62
N GLU A 103 -7.73 6.20 22.99
CA GLU A 103 -8.59 6.69 24.07
C GLU A 103 -10.08 6.36 23.84
N GLN A 104 -10.55 6.43 22.58
CA GLN A 104 -11.93 6.08 22.25
C GLN A 104 -12.14 4.56 22.30
N VAL A 105 -11.15 3.77 21.88
CA VAL A 105 -11.19 2.31 21.99
C VAL A 105 -11.23 1.88 23.46
N ALA A 106 -10.39 2.50 24.31
CA ALA A 106 -10.38 2.29 25.75
C ALA A 106 -11.73 2.65 26.38
N GLN A 107 -12.30 3.81 26.02
CA GLN A 107 -13.62 4.22 26.51
C GLN A 107 -14.74 3.25 26.12
N ILE A 108 -14.69 2.65 24.92
CA ILE A 108 -15.66 1.62 24.51
C ILE A 108 -15.49 0.35 25.37
N ARG A 109 -14.24 -0.07 25.61
CA ARG A 109 -13.92 -1.22 26.46
C ARG A 109 -14.42 -1.02 27.89
N ASP A 110 -14.16 0.14 28.49
CA ASP A 110 -14.51 0.43 29.89
C ASP A 110 -16.02 0.58 30.10
N ARG A 111 -16.75 1.01 29.06
CA ARG A 111 -18.21 1.11 29.09
C ARG A 111 -18.91 -0.19 28.75
N SER A 112 -18.18 -1.18 28.26
CA SER A 112 -18.77 -2.43 27.82
C SER A 112 -19.41 -3.16 28.99
N ARG A 113 -20.62 -3.67 28.76
CA ARG A 113 -21.36 -4.50 29.72
C ARG A 113 -21.55 -5.92 29.20
N VAL A 114 -20.69 -6.36 28.27
CA VAL A 114 -20.74 -7.70 27.69
C VAL A 114 -20.55 -8.74 28.80
N PRO A 115 -21.50 -9.68 28.99
CA PRO A 115 -21.35 -10.73 29.98
C PRO A 115 -20.14 -11.63 29.69
N HIS A 116 -19.39 -12.02 30.73
CA HIS A 116 -18.19 -12.86 30.61
C HIS A 116 -18.42 -14.16 29.81
N HIS A 117 -19.59 -14.79 29.92
CA HIS A 117 -19.88 -16.04 29.20
C HIS A 117 -19.82 -15.88 27.66
N LYS A 118 -20.08 -14.68 27.11
CA LYS A 118 -19.95 -14.42 25.66
C LYS A 118 -18.49 -14.31 25.21
N LEU A 119 -17.57 -14.04 26.13
CA LEU A 119 -16.15 -13.91 25.83
C LEU A 119 -15.46 -15.28 25.68
N HIS A 120 -15.96 -16.32 26.36
CA HIS A 120 -15.33 -17.65 26.40
C HIS A 120 -15.66 -18.58 25.22
N ASN A 121 -16.58 -18.21 24.32
CA ASN A 121 -16.89 -19.05 23.16
C ASN A 121 -15.86 -18.82 22.04
N GLU A 122 -14.77 -19.59 22.05
CA GLU A 122 -13.66 -19.47 21.08
C GLU A 122 -14.12 -19.55 19.60
N ASN A 123 -15.21 -20.26 19.32
CA ASN A 123 -15.73 -20.45 17.96
C ASN A 123 -16.61 -19.30 17.47
N TYR A 124 -17.04 -18.39 18.33
CA TYR A 124 -17.92 -17.29 17.94
C TYR A 124 -17.11 -16.15 17.32
N VAL A 125 -17.18 -15.94 16.01
CA VAL A 125 -16.62 -14.73 15.39
C VAL A 125 -17.75 -13.70 15.27
N PRO A 126 -17.70 -12.57 16.00
CA PRO A 126 -18.76 -11.57 15.91
C PRO A 126 -18.76 -10.94 14.51
N ASP A 127 -19.93 -10.92 13.86
CA ASP A 127 -20.12 -10.17 12.63
C ASP A 127 -19.99 -8.68 12.93
N LEU A 128 -18.88 -8.08 12.47
CA LEU A 128 -18.63 -6.67 12.70
C LEU A 128 -19.59 -5.82 11.85
N PRO A 129 -20.03 -4.65 12.36
CA PRO A 129 -20.87 -3.73 11.60
C PRO A 129 -20.15 -3.28 10.33
N LYS A 130 -20.91 -2.99 9.26
CA LYS A 130 -20.34 -2.43 8.03
C LYS A 130 -19.48 -1.21 8.34
N GLY A 131 -18.28 -1.19 7.75
CA GLY A 131 -17.30 -0.12 7.93
C GLY A 131 -16.48 -0.20 9.22
N VAL A 132 -16.70 -1.17 10.11
CA VAL A 132 -15.83 -1.39 11.27
C VAL A 132 -14.88 -2.56 10.98
N ALA A 133 -13.59 -2.35 11.22
CA ALA A 133 -12.60 -3.39 11.16
C ALA A 133 -11.73 -3.36 12.42
N ILE A 134 -11.38 -4.52 12.94
CA ILE A 134 -10.47 -4.66 14.09
C ILE A 134 -9.35 -5.58 13.64
N TYR A 135 -8.12 -5.08 13.73
CA TYR A 135 -6.94 -5.87 13.41
C TYR A 135 -6.05 -5.95 14.66
N PRO A 136 -5.34 -7.07 14.87
CA PRO A 136 -4.18 -7.07 15.75
C PRO A 136 -3.26 -5.94 15.32
N ARG A 137 -2.87 -5.06 16.25
CA ARG A 137 -1.86 -4.03 16.00
C ARG A 137 -0.63 -4.79 15.55
N ARG A 138 -0.31 -4.69 14.26
CA ARG A 138 0.94 -5.25 13.75
C ARG A 138 2.01 -4.48 14.50
N ARG A 139 2.79 -5.15 15.35
CA ARG A 139 4.03 -4.54 15.83
C ARG A 139 4.75 -4.08 14.58
N ASP A 140 5.08 -2.80 14.52
CA ASP A 140 5.92 -2.31 13.46
C ASP A 140 7.31 -2.89 13.70
N PHE A 141 7.52 -4.12 13.23
CA PHE A 141 8.82 -4.77 13.30
C PHE A 141 9.85 -3.96 12.53
N THR A 142 9.47 -2.95 11.76
CA THR A 142 10.41 -2.07 11.08
C THR A 142 11.31 -1.35 12.08
N GLU A 143 10.86 -0.97 13.29
CA GLU A 143 11.77 -0.37 14.31
C GLU A 143 12.74 -1.40 14.93
N GLU A 144 12.28 -2.62 15.24
CA GLU A 144 13.14 -3.70 15.74
C GLU A 144 14.08 -4.27 14.66
N LEU A 145 13.63 -4.30 13.40
CA LEU A 145 14.40 -4.74 12.25
C LEU A 145 15.38 -3.65 11.82
N THR A 146 15.03 -2.35 11.82
CA THR A 146 15.92 -1.25 11.39
C THR A 146 17.18 -1.13 12.25
N PHE A 147 17.10 -1.39 13.56
CA PHE A 147 18.27 -1.36 14.43
C PHE A 147 19.23 -2.54 14.26
N ARG A 148 18.82 -3.60 13.55
CA ARG A 148 19.63 -4.79 13.28
C ARG A 148 19.38 -5.37 11.90
N VAL A 149 19.16 -4.54 10.87
CA VAL A 149 19.08 -5.09 9.50
C VAL A 149 20.51 -5.51 9.18
N PRO A 150 20.81 -6.81 8.99
CA PRO A 150 22.14 -7.28 8.64
C PRO A 150 22.63 -6.63 7.35
N PHE A 151 21.72 -6.09 6.55
CA PHE A 151 22.01 -5.32 5.35
C PHE A 151 22.69 -3.97 5.63
N LEU A 152 22.26 -3.17 6.62
CA LEU A 152 22.95 -1.90 6.95
C LEU A 152 24.35 -2.17 7.54
N ASP A 153 24.49 -3.25 8.29
CA ASP A 153 25.78 -3.72 8.79
C ASP A 153 26.66 -4.32 7.68
N LEU A 154 26.07 -4.99 6.69
CA LEU A 154 26.76 -5.49 5.50
C LEU A 154 27.18 -4.33 4.59
N GLU A 155 26.31 -3.36 4.35
CA GLU A 155 26.58 -2.15 3.58
C GLU A 155 27.70 -1.35 4.23
N ARG A 156 27.67 -1.15 5.56
CA ARG A 156 28.80 -0.59 6.32
C ARG A 156 30.06 -1.43 6.19
N SER A 157 29.98 -2.76 6.34
CA SER A 157 31.14 -3.65 6.24
C SER A 157 31.78 -3.62 4.85
N VAL A 158 30.96 -3.54 3.80
CA VAL A 158 31.40 -3.46 2.40
C VAL A 158 31.95 -2.08 2.09
N TYR A 159 31.31 -1.02 2.58
CA TYR A 159 31.80 0.36 2.45
C TYR A 159 33.15 0.54 3.15
N ASP A 160 33.30 0.04 4.39
CA ASP A 160 34.56 0.05 5.13
C ASP A 160 35.65 -0.75 4.41
N LEU A 161 35.29 -1.88 3.79
CA LEU A 161 36.23 -2.67 2.99
C LEU A 161 36.67 -1.90 1.73
N ILE A 162 35.75 -1.23 1.04
CA ILE A 162 36.04 -0.41 -0.14
C ILE A 162 36.91 0.80 0.22
N VAL A 163 36.61 1.49 1.32
CA VAL A 163 37.41 2.61 1.82
C VAL A 163 38.81 2.13 2.18
N LYS A 164 38.94 1.02 2.93
CA LYS A 164 40.25 0.41 3.22
C LYS A 164 41.00 0.03 1.95
N CYS A 165 40.34 -0.60 0.97
CA CYS A 165 40.97 -0.94 -0.30
C CYS A 165 41.42 0.30 -1.09
N ARG A 166 40.68 1.40 -1.01
CA ARG A 166 41.04 2.68 -1.65
C ARG A 166 42.22 3.35 -0.94
N ASP A 167 42.23 3.38 0.37
CA ASP A 167 43.32 3.94 1.18
C ASP A 167 44.61 3.13 0.97
N LEU A 168 44.49 1.80 0.92
CA LEU A 168 45.58 0.88 0.57
C LEU A 168 46.07 1.04 -0.89
N ALA A 169 45.17 1.42 -1.81
CA ALA A 169 45.55 1.76 -3.19
C ALA A 169 46.24 3.13 -3.29
N THR A 170 46.22 3.97 -2.26
CA THR A 170 46.99 5.23 -2.23
C THR A 170 48.35 5.09 -1.52
N GLN A 171 48.61 3.95 -0.88
CA GLN A 171 49.86 3.66 -0.18
C GLN A 171 50.96 3.12 -1.12
N SER A 172 52.22 3.29 -0.70
CA SER A 172 53.41 3.12 -1.54
C SER A 172 53.58 1.67 -2.02
N THR A 173 54.29 1.48 -3.14
CA THR A 173 54.49 0.18 -3.81
C THR A 173 55.08 -0.91 -2.93
N THR A 174 55.78 -0.56 -1.85
CA THR A 174 56.45 -1.50 -0.95
C THR A 174 55.45 -2.20 -0.01
N GLU A 175 54.42 -1.50 0.47
CA GLU A 175 53.38 -2.07 1.36
C GLU A 175 52.39 -2.99 0.61
N ARG A 176 52.27 -2.81 -0.72
CA ARG A 176 51.45 -3.68 -1.58
C ARG A 176 52.03 -5.09 -1.77
N VAL A 177 53.33 -5.29 -1.52
CA VAL A 177 54.00 -6.58 -1.69
C VAL A 177 53.76 -7.49 -0.48
N GLU A 178 53.80 -6.96 0.74
CA GLU A 178 53.53 -7.74 1.96
C GLU A 178 52.10 -8.25 2.04
N ILE A 179 51.12 -7.46 1.56
CA ILE A 179 49.71 -7.89 1.52
C ILE A 179 49.48 -8.94 0.41
N ARG A 180 50.17 -8.84 -0.73
CA ARG A 180 50.12 -9.86 -1.79
C ARG A 180 50.65 -11.20 -1.29
N ASP A 181 51.65 -11.19 -0.42
CA ASP A 181 52.18 -12.41 0.19
C ASP A 181 51.28 -12.95 1.32
N LEU A 182 50.52 -12.09 2.02
CA LEU A 182 49.46 -12.49 2.95
C LEU A 182 48.31 -13.26 2.26
N PHE A 183 47.98 -12.89 1.00
CA PHE A 183 46.98 -13.60 0.18
C PHE A 183 47.54 -14.82 -0.57
N ARG A 184 48.86 -14.95 -0.76
CA ARG A 184 49.49 -16.16 -1.34
C ARG A 184 49.47 -17.35 -0.39
N GLY A 185 49.43 -17.12 0.93
CA GLY A 185 49.21 -18.18 1.92
C GLY A 185 47.90 -18.96 1.77
N TYR A 186 46.96 -18.46 0.95
CA TYR A 186 45.65 -19.08 0.69
C TYR A 186 45.54 -19.85 -0.63
N ARG A 187 46.62 -20.01 -1.41
CA ARG A 187 46.59 -20.81 -2.66
C ARG A 187 47.75 -21.78 -2.76
N GLY A 188 47.57 -22.95 -2.14
CA GLY A 188 48.36 -24.12 -2.46
C GLY A 188 47.64 -25.39 -2.03
N LEU A 189 46.78 -25.94 -2.91
CA LEU A 189 46.48 -27.37 -3.15
C LEU A 189 45.24 -27.51 -4.10
N PRO A 190 45.06 -28.67 -4.78
CA PRO A 190 44.11 -28.85 -5.89
C PRO A 190 42.64 -28.77 -5.47
N LEU A 191 41.82 -28.24 -6.37
CA LEU A 191 40.40 -27.87 -6.25
C LEU A 191 39.39 -28.96 -5.84
N GLN A 192 39.80 -30.18 -5.47
CA GLN A 192 38.87 -31.30 -5.22
C GLN A 192 38.50 -31.55 -3.73
N ARG A 193 38.90 -30.69 -2.78
CA ARG A 193 38.52 -30.83 -1.36
C ARG A 193 38.12 -29.52 -0.68
N ILE A 194 37.37 -28.66 -1.38
CA ILE A 194 36.85 -27.40 -0.80
C ILE A 194 35.49 -27.62 -0.10
N SER A 195 34.80 -28.75 -0.30
CA SER A 195 33.46 -28.97 0.29
C SER A 195 33.42 -29.18 1.80
N ASP A 196 34.57 -29.40 2.46
CA ASP A 196 34.58 -29.96 3.82
C ASP A 196 35.24 -29.05 4.89
N ARG A 197 35.52 -27.78 4.58
CA ARG A 197 35.99 -26.83 5.62
C ARG A 197 34.85 -25.93 6.10
N PRO A 198 34.62 -25.83 7.42
CA PRO A 198 33.60 -24.93 7.95
C PRO A 198 33.98 -23.47 7.62
N LEU A 199 32.98 -22.66 7.31
CA LEU A 199 33.20 -21.24 7.08
C LEU A 199 33.68 -20.61 8.41
N PRO A 200 34.46 -19.51 8.37
CA PRO A 200 34.74 -18.73 9.57
C PRO A 200 33.44 -18.42 10.32
N GLU A 201 33.40 -18.69 11.63
CA GLU A 201 32.19 -18.58 12.49
C GLU A 201 31.41 -17.27 12.30
N TYR A 202 32.11 -16.16 12.05
CA TYR A 202 31.48 -14.86 11.82
C TYR A 202 30.72 -14.77 10.49
N LEU A 203 31.17 -15.48 9.45
CA LEU A 203 30.49 -15.59 8.17
C LEU A 203 29.33 -16.59 8.25
N GLU A 204 29.47 -17.69 8.97
CA GLU A 204 28.36 -18.63 9.22
C GLU A 204 27.22 -17.94 10.00
N SER A 205 27.56 -17.17 11.03
CA SER A 205 26.58 -16.40 11.80
C SER A 205 25.85 -15.36 10.95
N ARG A 206 26.57 -14.65 10.07
CA ARG A 206 25.99 -13.62 9.20
C ARG A 206 25.19 -14.20 8.02
N ILE A 207 25.63 -15.31 7.45
CA ILE A 207 24.88 -16.07 6.43
C ILE A 207 23.62 -16.68 7.06
N SER A 208 23.71 -17.19 8.29
CA SER A 208 22.55 -17.66 9.07
C SER A 208 21.54 -16.54 9.34
N ALA A 209 22.00 -15.32 9.63
CA ALA A 209 21.13 -14.14 9.80
C ALA A 209 20.54 -13.62 8.47
N LEU A 210 21.26 -13.73 7.35
CA LEU A 210 20.72 -13.46 6.01
C LEU A 210 19.67 -14.51 5.61
N ASN A 211 19.92 -15.77 5.95
CA ASN A 211 19.00 -16.89 5.73
C ASN A 211 17.77 -16.81 6.63
N SER A 212 17.82 -16.17 7.80
CA SER A 212 16.63 -15.97 8.64
C SER A 212 15.71 -14.86 8.11
N ILE A 213 16.25 -13.90 7.35
CA ILE A 213 15.51 -12.78 6.75
C ILE A 213 14.99 -13.12 5.35
N LEU A 214 15.70 -14.00 4.62
CA LEU A 214 15.28 -14.55 3.33
C LEU A 214 15.33 -16.10 3.39
N PRO A 215 14.33 -16.77 4.02
CA PRO A 215 14.36 -18.21 4.38
C PRO A 215 14.48 -19.21 3.24
N CYS A 216 14.58 -18.74 2.02
CA CYS A 216 14.48 -19.54 0.80
C CYS A 216 15.67 -19.38 -0.14
N LEU A 217 16.75 -18.72 0.31
CA LEU A 217 18.02 -18.69 -0.42
C LEU A 217 18.96 -19.85 -0.05
N TYR A 218 18.61 -20.70 0.94
CA TYR A 218 19.44 -21.85 1.31
C TYR A 218 18.60 -23.01 1.89
N ASP A 219 18.44 -24.09 1.11
CA ASP A 219 18.10 -25.41 1.65
C ASP A 219 19.41 -26.19 1.85
N PRO A 220 19.89 -26.38 3.09
CA PRO A 220 21.16 -27.05 3.37
C PRO A 220 21.15 -28.53 2.95
N LYS A 221 19.99 -29.11 2.62
CA LYS A 221 19.86 -30.53 2.28
C LYS A 221 19.63 -30.79 0.79
N ARG A 222 19.41 -29.76 -0.05
CA ARG A 222 19.11 -29.96 -1.49
C ARG A 222 19.80 -29.03 -2.50
N SER A 223 20.63 -28.07 -2.09
CA SER A 223 21.38 -27.29 -3.08
C SER A 223 22.78 -26.98 -2.63
N THR A 224 23.77 -27.37 -3.43
CA THR A 224 25.06 -26.68 -3.46
C THR A 224 24.77 -25.19 -3.66
N GLY A 225 25.25 -24.35 -2.74
CA GLY A 225 25.08 -22.88 -2.77
C GLY A 225 25.56 -22.20 -4.06
N GLU A 226 26.20 -22.96 -4.95
CA GLU A 226 26.52 -22.59 -6.32
C GLU A 226 25.29 -22.37 -7.22
N SER A 227 24.14 -23.04 -7.02
CA SER A 227 23.06 -23.00 -8.03
C SER A 227 22.36 -21.63 -8.17
N ILE A 228 22.01 -20.97 -7.06
CA ILE A 228 21.29 -19.67 -7.09
C ILE A 228 22.26 -18.51 -7.33
N LEU A 229 23.45 -18.54 -6.71
CA LEU A 229 24.50 -17.57 -6.96
C LEU A 229 25.07 -17.70 -8.37
N ASN A 230 25.17 -18.90 -8.98
CA ASN A 230 25.54 -19.03 -10.40
C ASN A 230 24.39 -18.70 -11.36
N THR A 231 23.12 -18.79 -10.92
CA THR A 231 21.99 -18.28 -11.72
C THR A 231 21.95 -16.74 -11.70
N LEU A 232 22.31 -16.11 -10.58
CA LEU A 232 22.41 -14.65 -10.41
C LEU A 232 23.79 -14.05 -10.78
N ASN A 233 24.84 -14.87 -10.91
CA ASN A 233 26.18 -14.49 -11.40
C ASN A 233 26.37 -14.87 -12.88
N GLY A 234 25.65 -15.85 -13.41
CA GLY A 234 25.68 -16.26 -14.82
C GLY A 234 25.03 -15.22 -15.75
N ALA A 235 24.12 -14.40 -15.20
CA ALA A 235 23.72 -13.13 -15.77
C ALA A 235 24.38 -12.02 -14.93
N TYR A 236 25.18 -11.13 -15.53
CA TYR A 236 25.80 -9.99 -14.86
C TYR A 236 24.73 -9.01 -14.32
N ILE A 237 24.07 -9.34 -13.21
CA ILE A 237 23.16 -8.44 -12.52
C ILE A 237 24.02 -7.46 -11.73
N SER A 238 24.18 -6.25 -12.27
CA SER A 238 24.93 -5.16 -11.64
C SER A 238 24.52 -4.96 -10.16
N ASN A 239 25.43 -4.43 -9.34
CA ASN A 239 25.14 -4.13 -7.93
C ASN A 239 23.92 -3.22 -7.75
N VAL A 240 23.67 -2.34 -8.73
CA VAL A 240 22.47 -1.49 -8.79
C VAL A 240 21.22 -2.36 -8.81
N HIS A 241 21.12 -3.32 -9.74
CA HIS A 241 19.97 -4.21 -9.86
C HIS A 241 19.71 -5.02 -8.59
N ARG A 242 20.77 -5.45 -7.88
CA ARG A 242 20.61 -6.11 -6.57
C ARG A 242 19.99 -5.17 -5.54
N GLY A 243 20.44 -3.91 -5.48
CA GLY A 243 19.85 -2.88 -4.62
C GLY A 243 18.37 -2.65 -4.91
N ILE A 244 17.98 -2.61 -6.19
CA ILE A 244 16.57 -2.47 -6.62
C ILE A 244 15.73 -3.64 -6.12
N LEU A 245 16.20 -4.87 -6.32
CA LEU A 245 15.47 -6.08 -5.92
C LEU A 245 15.33 -6.17 -4.40
N CYS A 246 16.38 -5.81 -3.65
CA CYS A 246 16.34 -5.73 -2.20
C CYS A 246 15.33 -4.68 -1.72
N ALA A 247 15.34 -3.49 -2.33
CA ALA A 247 14.39 -2.45 -1.98
C ALA A 247 12.95 -2.89 -2.31
N LEU A 248 12.71 -3.51 -3.47
CA LEU A 248 11.40 -4.06 -3.82
C LEU A 248 10.92 -5.12 -2.82
N GLY A 249 11.82 -5.98 -2.34
CA GLY A 249 11.54 -6.99 -1.31
C GLY A 249 11.15 -6.39 0.03
N ASN A 250 11.69 -5.21 0.34
CA ASN A 250 11.42 -4.47 1.57
C ASN A 250 10.42 -3.33 1.39
N ASN A 251 9.43 -3.48 0.50
CA ASN A 251 8.39 -2.48 0.25
C ASN A 251 8.96 -1.07 -0.05
N LEU A 252 10.02 -1.01 -0.84
CA LEU A 252 10.80 0.18 -1.17
C LEU A 252 11.48 0.88 0.00
N ALA A 253 11.76 0.16 1.09
CA ALA A 253 12.65 0.64 2.15
C ALA A 253 13.98 1.12 1.55
N GLY A 254 14.29 2.40 1.78
CA GLY A 254 15.48 3.07 1.25
C GLY A 254 15.27 3.80 -0.08
N LEU A 255 14.13 3.62 -0.75
CA LEU A 255 13.79 4.32 -2.01
C LEU A 255 12.66 5.35 -1.86
N GLN A 256 12.13 5.57 -0.65
CA GLN A 256 11.00 6.48 -0.43
C GLN A 256 11.31 7.97 -0.72
N GLY A 257 12.59 8.33 -0.84
CA GLY A 257 13.02 9.69 -1.20
C GLY A 257 13.30 9.89 -2.70
N LEU A 258 13.18 8.84 -3.52
CA LEU A 258 13.47 8.96 -4.95
C LEU A 258 12.31 9.62 -5.69
N SER A 259 12.63 10.57 -6.56
CA SER A 259 11.66 11.13 -7.51
C SER A 259 11.20 10.06 -8.50
N SER A 260 10.03 10.28 -9.11
CA SER A 260 9.54 9.42 -10.21
C SER A 260 10.56 9.31 -11.35
N GLU A 261 11.33 10.37 -11.63
CA GLU A 261 12.41 10.36 -12.64
C GLU A 261 13.57 9.45 -12.26
N GLN A 262 13.96 9.44 -10.99
CA GLN A 262 15.02 8.55 -10.49
C GLN A 262 14.56 7.09 -10.52
N LEU A 263 13.31 6.81 -10.14
CA LEU A 263 12.70 5.50 -10.28
C LEU A 263 12.59 5.08 -11.75
N HIS A 264 12.27 6.01 -12.65
CA HIS A 264 12.25 5.77 -14.09
C HIS A 264 13.63 5.40 -14.61
N SER A 265 14.67 6.18 -14.27
CA SER A 265 16.05 5.88 -14.67
C SER A 265 16.48 4.51 -14.14
N LEU A 266 16.07 4.15 -12.94
CA LEU A 266 16.46 2.93 -12.26
C LEU A 266 15.73 1.69 -12.83
N LEU A 267 14.46 1.82 -13.19
CA LEU A 267 13.70 0.77 -13.88
C LEU A 267 14.06 0.67 -15.37
N GLY A 268 14.45 1.78 -16.01
CA GLY A 268 14.79 1.84 -17.42
C GLY A 268 16.05 1.07 -17.80
N VAL A 269 16.94 0.80 -16.84
CA VAL A 269 18.14 -0.03 -17.06
C VAL A 269 17.78 -1.51 -17.25
N LEU A 270 16.64 -1.96 -16.72
CA LEU A 270 16.23 -3.35 -16.79
C LEU A 270 15.24 -3.57 -17.95
N SER A 271 15.52 -4.57 -18.80
CA SER A 271 14.49 -5.02 -19.74
C SER A 271 13.33 -5.65 -18.96
N SER A 272 12.10 -5.44 -19.41
CA SER A 272 10.92 -6.01 -18.74
C SER A 272 11.00 -7.54 -18.61
N LEU A 273 11.68 -8.20 -19.56
CA LEU A 273 11.94 -9.64 -19.52
C LEU A 273 12.92 -10.04 -18.42
N ASP A 274 13.99 -9.27 -18.21
CA ASP A 274 14.97 -9.59 -17.17
C ASP A 274 14.37 -9.43 -15.78
N VAL A 275 13.56 -8.39 -15.58
CA VAL A 275 12.80 -8.21 -14.34
C VAL A 275 11.92 -9.43 -14.07
N LEU A 276 11.12 -9.86 -15.07
CA LEU A 276 10.25 -11.02 -14.91
C LEU A 276 11.01 -12.33 -14.69
N ARG A 277 12.17 -12.53 -15.34
CA ARG A 277 13.02 -13.71 -15.12
C ARG A 277 13.52 -13.76 -13.68
N VAL A 278 13.94 -12.62 -13.13
CA VAL A 278 14.33 -12.55 -11.72
C VAL A 278 13.15 -12.92 -10.83
N PHE A 279 11.96 -12.35 -11.05
CA PHE A 279 10.77 -12.67 -10.26
C PHE A 279 10.33 -14.14 -10.40
N ALA A 280 10.51 -14.76 -11.55
CA ALA A 280 10.23 -16.17 -11.76
C ALA A 280 11.12 -17.09 -10.90
N SER A 281 12.31 -16.63 -10.50
CA SER A 281 13.20 -17.36 -9.58
C SER A 281 12.85 -17.16 -8.10
N ILE A 282 12.07 -16.12 -7.76
CA ILE A 282 11.69 -15.80 -6.38
C ILE A 282 10.56 -16.72 -5.91
N PRO A 283 10.59 -17.27 -4.68
CA PRO A 283 9.51 -18.09 -4.12
C PRO A 283 8.16 -17.38 -4.09
N GLY A 284 7.08 -18.14 -4.35
CA GLY A 284 5.74 -17.59 -4.59
C GLY A 284 5.23 -16.62 -3.52
N HIS A 285 5.49 -16.89 -2.25
CA HIS A 285 5.03 -16.05 -1.13
C HIS A 285 5.69 -14.66 -1.06
N LEU A 286 6.93 -14.52 -1.56
CA LEU A 286 7.63 -13.23 -1.66
C LEU A 286 7.39 -12.57 -3.03
N ARG A 287 7.25 -13.41 -4.07
CA ARG A 287 7.05 -12.98 -5.44
C ARG A 287 5.83 -12.08 -5.58
N HIS A 288 4.70 -12.47 -5.02
CA HIS A 288 3.44 -11.77 -5.25
C HIS A 288 3.45 -10.32 -4.71
N PRO A 289 3.79 -10.05 -3.42
CA PRO A 289 3.90 -8.68 -2.92
C PRO A 289 4.91 -7.81 -3.69
N MET A 290 6.05 -8.39 -4.08
CA MET A 290 7.07 -7.63 -4.82
C MET A 290 6.59 -7.25 -6.22
N ILE A 291 5.88 -8.14 -6.92
CA ILE A 291 5.34 -7.82 -8.25
C ILE A 291 4.19 -6.80 -8.14
N GLN A 292 3.32 -6.91 -7.13
CA GLN A 292 2.30 -5.88 -6.88
C GLN A 292 2.96 -4.50 -6.69
N GLN A 293 4.04 -4.44 -5.91
CA GLN A 293 4.76 -3.19 -5.68
C GLN A 293 5.44 -2.68 -6.95
N LEU A 294 6.09 -3.57 -7.71
CA LEU A 294 6.69 -3.23 -9.00
C LEU A 294 5.64 -2.71 -9.99
N LEU A 295 4.46 -3.33 -10.04
CA LEU A 295 3.36 -2.91 -10.89
C LEU A 295 2.95 -1.48 -10.54
N ARG A 296 2.74 -1.16 -9.25
CA ARG A 296 2.42 0.20 -8.79
C ARG A 296 3.46 1.22 -9.24
N ILE A 297 4.75 0.94 -9.03
CA ILE A 297 5.83 1.85 -9.44
C ILE A 297 5.85 2.02 -10.95
N SER A 298 5.64 0.93 -11.70
CA SER A 298 5.64 0.98 -13.17
C SER A 298 4.53 1.90 -13.69
N VAL A 299 3.39 1.96 -13.00
CA VAL A 299 2.31 2.92 -13.28
C VAL A 299 2.74 4.34 -12.93
N GLU A 300 3.28 4.57 -11.72
CA GLU A 300 3.77 5.90 -11.32
C GLU A 300 4.81 6.47 -12.30
N VAL A 301 5.67 5.60 -12.79
CA VAL A 301 6.78 5.91 -13.71
C VAL A 301 6.32 6.00 -15.17
N GLY A 302 5.20 5.37 -15.54
CA GLY A 302 4.72 5.31 -16.93
C GLY A 302 5.43 4.26 -17.79
N ASN A 303 5.98 3.20 -17.19
CA ASN A 303 6.64 2.11 -17.92
C ASN A 303 5.62 1.09 -18.45
N VAL A 304 4.97 1.43 -19.57
CA VAL A 304 3.92 0.63 -20.20
C VAL A 304 4.38 -0.78 -20.56
N SER A 305 5.62 -0.92 -21.06
CA SER A 305 6.20 -2.23 -21.44
C SER A 305 6.26 -3.20 -20.27
N LEU A 306 6.68 -2.71 -19.09
CA LEU A 306 6.76 -3.53 -17.88
C LEU A 306 5.38 -3.88 -17.33
N VAL A 307 4.44 -2.93 -17.34
CA VAL A 307 3.04 -3.19 -16.95
C VAL A 307 2.43 -4.26 -17.85
N LYS A 308 2.58 -4.13 -19.19
CA LYS A 308 2.13 -5.13 -20.15
C LYS A 308 2.76 -6.50 -19.89
N ALA A 309 4.07 -6.54 -19.61
CA ALA A 309 4.78 -7.78 -19.31
C ALA A 309 4.23 -8.45 -18.03
N ILE A 310 4.01 -7.69 -16.96
CA ILE A 310 3.45 -8.19 -15.70
C ILE A 310 2.01 -8.70 -15.91
N LEU A 311 1.14 -7.89 -16.53
CA LEU A 311 -0.27 -8.23 -16.74
C LEU A 311 -0.47 -9.39 -17.71
N SER A 312 0.39 -9.54 -18.72
CA SER A 312 0.38 -10.70 -19.63
C SER A 312 0.65 -12.03 -18.91
N LYS A 313 1.27 -11.99 -17.74
CA LYS A 313 1.52 -13.13 -16.86
C LYS A 313 0.58 -13.14 -15.65
N GLY A 314 -0.41 -12.25 -15.60
CA GLY A 314 -1.27 -11.99 -14.44
C GLY A 314 -1.87 -13.25 -13.83
N GLN A 315 -2.38 -14.18 -14.64
CA GLN A 315 -2.94 -15.44 -14.14
C GLN A 315 -1.88 -16.34 -13.45
N ALA A 316 -0.65 -16.39 -13.98
CA ALA A 316 0.44 -17.14 -13.38
C ALA A 316 1.02 -16.44 -12.12
N LEU A 317 0.83 -15.13 -12.02
CA LEU A 317 1.30 -14.29 -10.92
C LEU A 317 0.22 -13.99 -9.87
N GLN A 318 -1.01 -14.44 -10.11
CA GLN A 318 -2.21 -14.19 -9.30
C GLN A 318 -2.53 -12.70 -9.11
N ILE A 319 -2.22 -11.86 -10.10
CA ILE A 319 -2.44 -10.41 -10.00
C ILE A 319 -3.76 -10.07 -10.67
N ASP A 320 -4.74 -9.65 -9.87
CA ASP A 320 -5.92 -8.94 -10.36
C ASP A 320 -5.66 -7.44 -10.33
N ILE A 321 -5.72 -6.79 -11.50
CA ILE A 321 -5.52 -5.35 -11.67
C ILE A 321 -6.55 -4.52 -10.90
N ASN A 322 -7.77 -5.04 -10.74
CA ASN A 322 -8.88 -4.34 -10.09
C ASN A 322 -8.77 -4.35 -8.56
N GLU A 323 -7.98 -5.27 -8.02
CA GLU A 323 -7.66 -5.34 -6.58
C GLU A 323 -6.39 -4.55 -6.22
N GLN A 324 -5.70 -3.98 -7.22
CA GLN A 324 -4.49 -3.21 -6.98
C GLN A 324 -4.79 -1.73 -6.74
N PHE A 325 -4.26 -1.22 -5.63
CA PHE A 325 -4.39 0.17 -5.23
C PHE A 325 -3.02 0.78 -4.93
N CYS A 326 -2.91 2.07 -5.18
CA CYS A 326 -1.81 2.93 -4.77
C CYS A 326 -2.33 3.97 -3.78
N THR A 327 -1.54 4.26 -2.74
CA THR A 327 -1.91 5.22 -1.69
C THR A 327 -1.08 6.48 -1.83
N ILE A 328 -1.75 7.62 -1.96
CA ILE A 328 -1.10 8.93 -2.15
C ILE A 328 -1.78 9.92 -1.22
N ASN A 329 -0.98 10.55 -0.36
CA ASN A 329 -1.47 11.48 0.66
C ASN A 329 -2.60 10.87 1.52
N GLY A 330 -2.47 9.58 1.86
CA GLY A 330 -3.45 8.85 2.67
C GLY A 330 -4.75 8.48 1.95
N ARG A 331 -4.89 8.79 0.65
CA ARG A 331 -6.02 8.36 -0.18
C ARG A 331 -5.61 7.20 -1.08
N ALA A 332 -6.42 6.16 -1.10
CA ALA A 332 -6.26 5.04 -2.01
C ALA A 332 -6.87 5.37 -3.38
N TYR A 333 -6.17 4.98 -4.44
CA TYR A 333 -6.57 5.09 -5.84
C TYR A 333 -6.36 3.72 -6.50
N THR A 334 -7.24 3.29 -7.38
CA THR A 334 -6.94 2.18 -8.29
C THR A 334 -5.76 2.53 -9.19
N LEU A 335 -5.11 1.52 -9.76
CA LEU A 335 -4.04 1.76 -10.74
C LEU A 335 -4.53 2.53 -11.97
N LEU A 336 -5.77 2.27 -12.40
CA LEU A 336 -6.38 2.95 -13.55
C LEU A 336 -6.67 4.44 -13.24
N GLU A 337 -7.16 4.76 -12.04
CA GLU A 337 -7.26 6.16 -11.57
C GLU A 337 -5.93 6.84 -11.61
N ARG A 338 -4.91 6.15 -11.10
CA ARG A 338 -3.60 6.76 -10.98
C ARG A 338 -3.00 7.06 -12.34
N ALA A 339 -3.07 6.13 -13.28
CA ALA A 339 -2.68 6.35 -14.67
C ALA A 339 -3.45 7.52 -15.31
N SER A 340 -4.75 7.66 -14.98
CA SER A 340 -5.60 8.76 -15.46
C SER A 340 -5.18 10.12 -14.90
N ILE A 341 -4.90 10.20 -13.59
CA ILE A 341 -4.41 11.42 -12.94
C ILE A 341 -3.04 11.82 -13.52
N LEU A 342 -2.18 10.84 -13.81
CA LEU A 342 -0.86 11.04 -14.42
C LEU A 342 -0.92 11.29 -15.94
N ARG A 343 -2.10 11.23 -16.56
CA ARG A 343 -2.33 11.43 -18.00
C ARG A 343 -1.50 10.50 -18.89
N GLN A 344 -1.35 9.25 -18.46
CA GLN A 344 -0.61 8.23 -19.19
C GLN A 344 -1.54 7.42 -20.09
N PHE A 345 -1.91 7.96 -21.26
CA PHE A 345 -2.92 7.35 -22.14
C PHE A 345 -2.58 5.92 -22.57
N ASP A 346 -1.34 5.67 -22.99
CA ASP A 346 -0.90 4.32 -23.40
C ASP A 346 -1.00 3.31 -22.25
N MET A 347 -0.77 3.78 -21.01
CA MET A 347 -0.93 2.97 -19.80
C MET A 347 -2.39 2.64 -19.55
N ILE A 348 -3.28 3.63 -19.66
CA ILE A 348 -4.74 3.46 -19.49
C ILE A 348 -5.26 2.44 -20.49
N ILE A 349 -4.94 2.60 -21.79
CA ILE A 349 -5.33 1.66 -22.84
C ILE A 349 -4.84 0.25 -22.52
N THR A 350 -3.56 0.13 -22.17
CA THR A 350 -2.98 -1.17 -21.80
C THR A 350 -3.73 -1.81 -20.64
N MET A 351 -4.03 -1.07 -19.57
CA MET A 351 -4.77 -1.61 -18.43
C MET A 351 -6.19 -2.05 -18.78
N LEU A 352 -6.87 -1.27 -19.64
CA LEU A 352 -8.21 -1.60 -20.12
C LEU A 352 -8.21 -2.87 -20.97
N ASP A 353 -7.20 -3.06 -21.82
CA ASP A 353 -7.01 -4.28 -22.62
C ASP A 353 -6.81 -5.53 -21.74
N TYR A 354 -6.25 -5.35 -20.53
CA TYR A 354 -6.10 -6.40 -19.52
C TYR A 354 -7.27 -6.49 -18.53
N GLY A 355 -8.42 -5.89 -18.83
CA GLY A 355 -9.65 -6.06 -18.06
C GLY A 355 -9.77 -5.16 -16.82
N ALA A 356 -9.06 -4.03 -16.77
CA ALA A 356 -9.32 -3.02 -15.75
C ALA A 356 -10.75 -2.49 -15.88
N ASN A 357 -11.45 -2.41 -14.74
CA ASN A 357 -12.85 -2.03 -14.69
C ASN A 357 -13.02 -0.53 -14.94
N ARG A 358 -13.80 -0.21 -15.98
CA ARG A 358 -14.11 1.14 -16.44
C ARG A 358 -15.07 1.88 -15.50
N GLU A 359 -15.87 1.14 -14.72
CA GLU A 359 -17.01 1.64 -13.95
C GLU A 359 -16.71 1.92 -12.47
N ILE A 360 -15.45 1.80 -12.03
CA ILE A 360 -15.12 2.02 -10.60
C ILE A 360 -15.40 3.47 -10.13
N PHE A 361 -15.85 4.38 -11.00
CA PHE A 361 -16.10 5.78 -10.66
C PHE A 361 -17.56 6.22 -10.78
N GLY A 362 -18.05 6.83 -9.69
CA GLY A 362 -19.22 7.72 -9.69
C GLY A 362 -19.04 9.02 -10.49
N THR A 363 -17.87 9.23 -11.10
CA THR A 363 -17.60 10.23 -12.15
C THR A 363 -16.76 9.53 -13.21
N SER A 364 -17.38 9.17 -14.34
CA SER A 364 -16.75 8.39 -15.42
C SER A 364 -15.30 8.83 -15.67
N ILE A 365 -14.35 7.88 -15.75
CA ILE A 365 -12.97 8.19 -16.19
C ILE A 365 -13.01 8.97 -17.50
N LEU A 366 -13.98 8.68 -18.38
CA LEU A 366 -14.20 9.43 -19.61
C LEU A 366 -14.64 10.87 -19.33
N ALA A 367 -15.43 11.15 -18.30
CA ALA A 367 -15.76 12.52 -17.91
C ALA A 367 -14.53 13.27 -17.36
N TYR A 368 -13.66 12.58 -16.60
CA TYR A 368 -12.40 13.17 -16.14
C TYR A 368 -11.46 13.43 -17.32
N VAL A 369 -11.20 12.44 -18.17
CA VAL A 369 -10.37 12.56 -19.38
C VAL A 369 -10.95 13.61 -20.34
N ALA A 370 -12.24 13.57 -20.64
CA ALA A 370 -12.92 14.55 -21.52
C ALA A 370 -12.88 15.98 -20.94
N SER A 371 -12.98 16.14 -19.62
CA SER A 371 -12.81 17.47 -18.99
C SER A 371 -11.40 18.05 -19.16
N GLN A 372 -10.41 17.18 -19.40
CA GLN A 372 -9.01 17.55 -19.60
C GLN A 372 -8.62 17.60 -21.09
N GLU A 373 -9.42 16.99 -21.99
CA GLU A 373 -9.17 16.83 -23.44
C GLU A 373 -9.54 18.03 -24.32
N GLY A 374 -9.85 19.20 -23.75
CA GLY A 374 -9.92 20.46 -24.51
C GLY A 374 -8.62 20.85 -25.26
N LEU A 375 -7.61 19.97 -25.33
CA LEU A 375 -6.28 20.20 -25.88
C LEU A 375 -5.78 19.12 -26.86
N TYR A 376 -6.47 18.00 -27.10
CA TYR A 376 -5.89 16.88 -27.91
C TYR A 376 -6.90 16.09 -28.77
N ASN A 377 -7.67 16.79 -29.62
CA ASN A 377 -8.48 16.15 -30.67
C ASN A 377 -7.60 15.72 -31.85
N ALA A 378 -7.03 14.50 -31.83
CA ALA A 378 -6.49 13.86 -33.05
C ALA A 378 -6.32 12.32 -33.01
N ARG A 379 -6.36 11.65 -31.85
CA ARG A 379 -5.99 10.22 -31.75
C ARG A 379 -7.09 9.23 -31.35
N PHE A 380 -8.23 9.70 -30.84
CA PHE A 380 -9.34 8.81 -30.43
C PHE A 380 -10.31 8.46 -31.57
N SER A 381 -10.15 9.03 -32.76
CA SER A 381 -10.97 8.73 -33.94
C SER A 381 -10.67 7.38 -34.60
N GLU A 382 -9.64 6.64 -34.16
CA GLU A 382 -9.24 5.36 -34.76
C GLU A 382 -9.62 4.12 -33.93
N VAL A 383 -10.30 4.30 -32.78
CA VAL A 383 -10.87 3.18 -32.02
C VAL A 383 -12.39 3.13 -32.29
N PRO A 384 -12.89 2.23 -33.15
CA PRO A 384 -14.27 2.25 -33.64
C PRO A 384 -15.34 2.09 -32.55
N GLU A 385 -14.96 1.59 -31.37
CA GLU A 385 -15.88 1.32 -30.25
C GLU A 385 -16.05 2.50 -29.28
N ILE A 386 -15.31 3.62 -29.45
CA ILE A 386 -15.36 4.77 -28.52
C ILE A 386 -16.30 5.88 -29.04
N THR A 387 -16.49 6.00 -30.35
CA THR A 387 -17.32 7.05 -30.95
C THR A 387 -18.80 6.93 -30.62
N ASP A 388 -19.29 5.73 -30.30
CA ASP A 388 -20.72 5.49 -30.00
C ASP A 388 -21.13 5.88 -28.58
N LEU A 389 -20.17 6.27 -27.72
CA LEU A 389 -20.41 6.62 -26.32
C LEU A 389 -20.25 8.12 -26.02
N ILE A 390 -19.91 8.92 -27.02
CA ILE A 390 -19.88 10.38 -26.89
C ILE A 390 -21.24 10.90 -27.37
N PRO A 391 -22.11 11.41 -26.47
CA PRO A 391 -23.35 12.05 -26.92
C PRO A 391 -22.97 13.24 -27.81
N GLY A 392 -23.39 13.18 -29.08
CA GLY A 392 -23.17 14.26 -30.03
C GLY A 392 -23.69 15.59 -29.49
N PRO A 393 -23.10 16.73 -29.90
CA PRO A 393 -23.54 18.03 -29.43
C PRO A 393 -25.02 18.23 -29.78
N SER A 394 -25.88 18.15 -28.77
CA SER A 394 -27.28 18.55 -28.88
C SER A 394 -27.32 20.01 -29.30
N ALA A 395 -27.73 20.25 -30.54
CA ALA A 395 -28.04 21.57 -31.03
C ALA A 395 -29.24 22.10 -30.25
N CYS A 396 -28.98 22.98 -29.28
CA CYS A 396 -30.01 23.85 -28.73
C CYS A 396 -30.27 24.96 -29.74
N PHE A 397 -31.42 24.89 -30.41
CA PHE A 397 -32.19 26.05 -30.86
C PHE A 397 -33.33 26.29 -29.86
#